data_AF-A0AAW6FWG1-F1
#
_entry.id   AF-A0AAW6FWG1-F1
#
_cell.length_a   1.000
_cell.length_b   1.000
_cell.length_c   1.000
_cell.angle_alpha   90.00
_cell.angle_beta   90.00
_cell.angle_gamma   90.00
#
_symmetry.space_group_name_H-M   'P 1'
#
loop_
_entity.id
_entity.type
_entity.pdbx_description
1 polymer ?
#
loop_
_entity_poly.entity_id
_entity_poly.type
_entity_poly.pdbx_seq_one_letter_code
_entity_poly.pdbx_strand_id
1 'polypeptide(L)'
;MAPPLWNIQYAHLYNNVEENEVNKELEWNKLDTFTKYSNISSTDYHVTRLKLIQDWDLNNLTDERIDYLAHLEHIRWSRYHYLSNWKYGIPANGKNKDPKQKIHIDLIPYEKLSKVEKDKDRDTVKLLLEFK
;
A
#
# COMPACT_ATOMS: atom_id res chain seq x y z
N MET A 1 8.38 7.03 13.92
CA MET A 1 9.09 6.35 12.81
C MET A 1 8.25 5.13 12.40
N ALA A 2 7.27 5.30 11.51
CA ALA A 2 6.38 4.21 11.07
C ALA A 2 6.54 3.75 9.59
N PRO A 3 7.76 3.47 9.08
CA PRO A 3 7.93 2.70 7.83
C PRO A 3 7.96 1.15 7.95
N PRO A 4 8.53 0.52 9.00
CA PRO A 4 8.77 -0.93 8.95
C PRO A 4 7.54 -1.82 9.24
N LEU A 5 6.45 -1.26 9.78
CA LEU A 5 5.27 -2.02 10.22
C LEU A 5 4.46 -2.63 9.07
N TRP A 6 4.26 -1.89 7.98
CA TRP A 6 3.54 -2.43 6.81
C TRP A 6 4.25 -3.64 6.20
N ASN A 7 5.57 -3.55 6.07
CA ASN A 7 6.34 -4.60 5.39
C ASN A 7 6.40 -5.89 6.20
N ILE A 8 6.52 -5.81 7.53
CA ILE A 8 6.51 -7.00 8.39
C ILE A 8 5.12 -7.65 8.43
N GLN A 9 4.03 -6.87 8.41
CA GLN A 9 2.69 -7.44 8.38
C GLN A 9 2.33 -8.04 7.03
N TYR A 10 2.74 -7.43 5.93
CA TYR A 10 2.65 -8.07 4.61
C TYR A 10 3.43 -9.41 4.63
N ALA A 11 4.64 -9.42 5.17
CA ALA A 11 5.41 -10.65 5.31
C ALA A 11 4.76 -11.67 6.26
N HIS A 12 4.08 -11.23 7.33
CA HIS A 12 3.33 -12.09 8.21
C HIS A 12 2.16 -12.75 7.49
N LEU A 13 1.29 -11.94 6.86
CA LEU A 13 0.08 -12.38 6.19
C LEU A 13 0.34 -13.28 4.97
N TYR A 14 1.38 -12.98 4.19
CA TYR A 14 1.59 -13.65 2.90
C TYR A 14 2.81 -14.60 2.89
N ASN A 15 3.77 -14.43 3.80
CA ASN A 15 5.00 -15.24 3.85
C ASN A 15 5.19 -15.99 5.17
N ASN A 16 4.22 -15.96 6.09
CA ASN A 16 4.26 -16.64 7.39
C ASN A 16 5.48 -16.25 8.24
N VAL A 17 5.87 -14.97 8.19
CA VAL A 17 6.96 -14.42 9.00
C VAL A 17 6.41 -13.98 10.36
N GLU A 18 7.06 -14.36 11.47
CA GLU A 18 6.63 -13.94 12.80
C GLU A 18 6.81 -12.42 13.01
N GLU A 19 5.80 -11.75 13.59
CA GLU A 19 5.86 -10.34 13.95
C GLU A 19 6.71 -10.13 15.22
N ASN A 20 8.00 -9.83 15.04
CA ASN A 20 8.91 -9.42 16.10
C ASN A 20 9.87 -8.33 15.59
N GLU A 21 10.53 -7.59 16.50
CA GLU A 21 11.37 -6.44 16.11
C GLU A 21 12.56 -6.85 15.23
N VAL A 22 13.09 -8.06 15.39
CA VAL A 22 14.19 -8.58 14.55
C VAL A 22 13.71 -8.80 13.12
N ASN A 23 12.62 -9.54 12.94
CA ASN A 23 12.05 -9.82 11.63
C ASN A 23 11.58 -8.53 10.95
N LYS A 24 11.03 -7.59 11.71
CA LYS A 24 10.64 -6.27 11.20
C LYS A 24 11.80 -5.52 10.55
N GLU A 25 12.96 -5.50 11.20
CA GLU A 25 14.16 -4.89 10.62
C GLU A 25 14.69 -5.69 9.41
N LEU A 26 14.70 -7.02 9.51
CA LEU A 26 15.14 -7.90 8.43
C LEU A 26 14.29 -7.74 7.16
N GLU A 27 12.96 -7.77 7.30
CA GLU A 27 12.05 -7.58 6.18
C GLU A 27 12.22 -6.18 5.58
N TRP A 28 12.29 -5.14 6.41
CA TRP A 28 12.55 -3.77 5.94
C TRP A 28 13.84 -3.71 5.11
N ASN A 29 14.89 -4.38 5.53
CA ASN A 29 16.18 -4.37 4.84
C ASN A 29 16.19 -5.14 3.51
N LYS A 30 15.23 -6.05 3.28
CA LYS A 30 15.07 -6.72 1.97
C LYS A 30 14.50 -5.81 0.89
N LEU A 31 13.83 -4.73 1.27
CA LEU A 31 13.22 -3.81 0.31
C LEU A 31 14.25 -2.96 -0.42
N ASP A 32 14.06 -2.83 -1.73
CA ASP A 32 14.79 -1.83 -2.51
C ASP A 32 14.36 -0.40 -2.14
N THR A 33 15.20 0.57 -2.51
CA THR A 33 14.98 1.99 -2.20
C THR A 33 13.61 2.48 -2.68
N PHE A 34 13.20 2.13 -3.91
CA PHE A 34 11.92 2.61 -4.44
C PHE A 34 10.74 2.09 -3.61
N THR A 35 10.77 0.81 -3.22
CA THR A 35 9.72 0.20 -2.39
C THR A 35 9.69 0.80 -0.97
N LYS A 36 10.86 1.04 -0.35
CA LYS A 36 10.94 1.73 0.95
C LYS A 36 10.28 3.11 0.93
N TYR A 37 10.62 3.91 -0.08
CA TYR A 37 10.04 5.26 -0.22
C TYR A 37 8.56 5.23 -0.61
N SER A 38 8.09 4.21 -1.32
CA SER A 38 6.65 4.00 -1.54
C SER A 38 5.92 3.78 -0.22
N ASN A 39 6.46 2.94 0.67
CA ASN A 39 5.88 2.69 1.99
C ASN A 39 5.88 3.95 2.86
N ILE A 40 7.00 4.67 2.90
CA ILE A 40 7.11 5.96 3.61
C ILE A 40 6.04 6.93 3.11
N SER A 41 5.84 7.05 1.79
CA SER A 41 4.83 7.96 1.24
C SER A 41 3.39 7.56 1.61
N SER A 42 3.10 6.27 1.83
CA SER A 42 1.80 5.82 2.32
C SER A 42 1.59 6.21 3.78
N THR A 43 2.61 6.02 4.61
CA THR A 43 2.63 6.49 6.00
C THR A 43 2.48 8.01 6.09
N ASP A 44 3.19 8.79 5.28
CA ASP A 44 3.09 10.25 5.27
C ASP A 44 1.68 10.72 4.87
N TYR A 45 1.07 10.02 3.90
CA TYR A 45 -0.29 10.29 3.47
C TYR A 45 -1.34 9.96 4.55
N HIS A 46 -1.01 9.15 5.55
CA HIS A 46 -1.91 8.83 6.66
C HIS A 46 -2.37 10.08 7.43
N VAL A 47 -1.52 11.11 7.57
CA VAL A 47 -1.92 12.39 8.19
C VAL A 47 -3.09 13.04 7.43
N THR A 48 -3.11 12.91 6.11
CA THR A 48 -4.23 13.42 5.29
C THR A 48 -5.48 12.57 5.49
N ARG A 49 -5.34 11.24 5.63
CA ARG A 49 -6.47 10.35 5.95
C ARG A 49 -7.10 10.71 7.29
N LEU A 50 -6.29 10.90 8.33
CA LEU A 50 -6.78 11.26 9.66
C LEU A 50 -7.60 12.56 9.62
N LYS A 51 -7.18 13.56 8.83
CA LYS A 51 -7.96 14.79 8.61
C LYS A 51 -9.28 14.53 7.89
N LEU A 52 -9.26 13.74 6.81
CA LEU A 52 -10.48 13.36 6.08
C LEU A 52 -11.47 12.64 6.98
N ILE A 53 -10.98 11.78 7.87
CA ILE A 53 -11.82 11.02 8.80
C ILE A 53 -12.21 11.88 10.00
N GLN A 54 -11.44 12.89 10.41
CA GLN A 54 -11.86 13.83 11.46
C GLN A 54 -13.10 14.62 11.04
N ASP A 55 -13.23 14.92 9.75
CA ASP A 55 -14.44 15.51 9.17
C ASP A 55 -15.60 14.49 9.11
N TRP A 56 -15.31 13.21 9.31
CA TRP A 56 -16.29 12.15 9.45
C TRP A 56 -16.51 11.87 10.94
N ASP A 57 -17.73 11.50 11.34
CA ASP A 57 -17.87 10.89 12.67
C ASP A 57 -17.03 9.60 12.71
N LEU A 58 -15.96 9.61 13.52
CA LEU A 58 -14.96 8.54 13.67
C LEU A 58 -15.58 7.21 14.11
N ASN A 59 -16.76 7.23 14.74
CA ASN A 59 -17.50 6.03 15.12
C ASN A 59 -18.20 5.36 13.94
N ASN A 60 -18.15 5.97 12.76
CA ASN A 60 -18.88 5.54 11.58
C ASN A 60 -17.93 5.14 10.44
N LEU A 61 -16.86 4.39 10.75
CA LEU A 61 -15.97 3.76 9.74
C LEU A 61 -16.67 2.58 9.05
N THR A 62 -17.69 2.90 8.23
CA THR A 62 -18.38 1.92 7.36
C THR A 62 -17.44 1.32 6.32
N ASP A 63 -17.79 0.15 5.78
CA ASP A 63 -17.07 -0.46 4.67
C ASP A 63 -16.94 0.48 3.45
N GLU A 64 -17.96 1.30 3.17
CA GLU A 64 -17.92 2.28 2.07
C GLU A 64 -16.81 3.32 2.27
N ARG A 65 -16.62 3.79 3.51
CA ARG A 65 -15.54 4.74 3.83
C ARG A 65 -14.17 4.07 3.76
N ILE A 66 -14.05 2.81 4.16
CA ILE A 66 -12.81 2.04 3.98
C ILE A 66 -12.50 1.87 2.49
N ASP A 67 -13.49 1.53 1.67
CA ASP A 67 -13.32 1.39 0.21
C ASP A 67 -12.94 2.73 -0.44
N TYR A 68 -13.51 3.84 0.01
CA TYR A 68 -13.11 5.18 -0.45
C TYR A 68 -11.66 5.50 -0.08
N LEU A 69 -11.24 5.22 1.15
CA LEU A 69 -9.84 5.42 1.59
C LEU A 69 -8.87 4.50 0.86
N ALA A 70 -9.29 3.28 0.52
CA ALA A 70 -8.53 2.31 -0.26
C ALA A 70 -8.36 2.79 -1.71
N HIS A 71 -9.40 3.35 -2.32
CA HIS A 71 -9.30 4.00 -3.62
C HIS A 71 -8.29 5.15 -3.58
N LEU A 72 -8.34 6.01 -2.55
CA LEU A 72 -7.34 7.06 -2.39
C LEU A 72 -5.90 6.53 -2.20
N GLU A 73 -5.74 5.40 -1.51
CA GLU A 73 -4.43 4.72 -1.42
C GLU A 73 -3.93 4.27 -2.78
N HIS A 74 -4.78 3.66 -3.60
CA HIS A 74 -4.41 3.23 -4.95
C HIS A 74 -4.04 4.40 -5.84
N ILE A 75 -4.77 5.52 -5.76
CA ILE A 75 -4.43 6.76 -6.50
C ILE A 75 -3.06 7.28 -6.06
N ARG A 76 -2.79 7.32 -4.75
CA ARG A 76 -1.49 7.74 -4.22
C ARG A 76 -0.38 6.81 -4.72
N TRP A 77 -0.57 5.50 -4.61
CA TRP A 77 0.38 4.48 -5.06
C TRP A 77 0.65 4.60 -6.56
N SER A 78 -0.40 4.78 -7.37
CA SER A 78 -0.30 4.97 -8.81
C SER A 78 0.48 6.23 -9.17
N ARG A 79 0.19 7.36 -8.52
CA ARG A 79 0.91 8.62 -8.71
C ARG A 79 2.40 8.48 -8.38
N TYR A 80 2.73 7.82 -7.27
CA TYR A 80 4.12 7.57 -6.89
C TYR A 80 4.88 6.75 -7.96
N HIS A 81 4.23 5.73 -8.52
CA HIS A 81 4.75 4.92 -9.61
C HIS A 81 4.97 5.75 -10.88
N TYR A 82 3.95 6.49 -11.33
CA TYR A 82 4.04 7.33 -12.53
C TYR A 82 5.14 8.41 -12.40
N LEU A 83 5.22 9.10 -11.27
CA LEU A 83 6.28 10.08 -11.00
C LEU A 83 7.67 9.45 -10.96
N SER A 84 7.76 8.15 -10.69
CA SER A 84 9.00 7.37 -10.71
C SER A 84 9.27 6.69 -12.06
N ASN A 85 8.59 7.12 -13.13
CA ASN A 85 8.69 6.63 -14.50
C ASN A 85 8.22 5.18 -14.68
N TRP A 86 7.30 4.70 -13.85
CA TRP A 86 6.58 3.46 -14.14
C TRP A 86 5.45 3.71 -15.12
N LYS A 87 5.09 2.65 -15.85
CA LYS A 87 4.00 2.64 -16.82
C LYS A 87 3.13 1.41 -16.64
N TYR A 88 1.86 1.58 -17.01
CA TYR A 88 0.96 0.45 -17.19
C TYR A 88 1.46 -0.50 -18.29
N GLY A 89 1.28 -1.80 -18.06
CA GLY A 89 1.47 -2.84 -19.06
C GLY A 89 1.44 -4.22 -18.44
N ILE A 90 1.36 -5.25 -19.27
CA ILE A 90 1.45 -6.65 -18.86
C ILE A 90 2.91 -7.09 -19.11
N PRO A 91 3.69 -7.38 -18.05
CA PRO A 91 5.04 -7.87 -18.22
C PRO A 91 5.11 -9.18 -19.03
N ALA A 92 6.05 -9.26 -19.97
CA ALA A 92 6.29 -10.48 -20.76
C ALA A 92 6.78 -11.67 -19.90
N ASN A 93 7.27 -11.40 -18.69
CA ASN A 93 7.73 -12.41 -17.74
C ASN A 93 6.59 -13.11 -16.98
N GLY A 94 5.32 -12.77 -17.26
CA GLY A 94 4.14 -13.37 -16.62
C GLY A 94 3.90 -12.94 -15.17
N LYS A 95 4.69 -12.01 -14.62
CA LYS A 95 4.52 -11.45 -13.27
C LYS A 95 3.69 -10.16 -13.33
N ASN A 96 3.21 -9.71 -12.17
CA ASN A 96 2.47 -8.45 -12.06
C ASN A 96 3.33 -7.21 -12.34
N LYS A 97 4.67 -7.32 -12.20
CA LYS A 97 5.60 -6.22 -12.44
C LYS A 97 6.91 -6.64 -13.09
N ASP A 98 7.49 -5.73 -13.85
CA ASP A 98 8.87 -5.75 -14.33
C ASP A 98 9.60 -4.49 -13.85
N PRO A 99 10.41 -4.57 -12.77
CA PRO A 99 11.15 -3.41 -12.26
C PRO A 99 12.22 -2.87 -13.21
N LYS A 100 12.78 -3.70 -14.09
CA LYS A 100 13.82 -3.25 -15.04
C LYS A 100 13.20 -2.38 -16.12
N GLN A 101 12.02 -2.76 -16.60
CA GLN A 101 11.27 -2.00 -17.61
C GLN A 101 10.29 -0.99 -17.01
N LYS A 102 10.18 -0.97 -15.67
CA LYS A 102 9.22 -0.19 -14.88
C LYS A 102 7.77 -0.37 -15.35
N ILE A 103 7.37 -1.62 -15.52
CA ILE A 103 6.00 -1.98 -15.94
C ILE A 103 5.27 -2.56 -14.73
N HIS A 104 4.03 -2.12 -14.50
CA HIS A 104 3.14 -2.73 -13.51
C HIS A 104 1.72 -2.88 -14.05
N ILE A 105 1.12 -4.05 -13.85
CA ILE A 105 -0.22 -4.37 -14.38
C ILE A 105 -1.33 -3.58 -13.68
N ASP A 106 -1.18 -3.35 -12.37
CA ASP A 106 -2.19 -2.66 -11.56
C ASP A 106 -2.18 -1.13 -11.70
N LEU A 107 -1.39 -0.55 -12.61
CA LEU A 107 -1.44 0.90 -12.93
C LEU A 107 -2.67 1.26 -13.79
N ILE A 108 -3.83 0.78 -13.36
CA ILE A 108 -5.15 0.97 -13.97
C ILE A 108 -6.10 1.64 -12.97
N PRO A 109 -7.26 2.16 -13.41
CA PRO A 109 -8.29 2.68 -12.51
C PRO A 109 -8.67 1.66 -11.43
N TYR A 110 -8.91 2.16 -10.21
CA TYR A 110 -9.22 1.32 -9.03
C TYR A 110 -10.39 0.37 -9.29
N GLU A 111 -11.41 0.83 -10.00
CA GLU A 111 -12.62 0.07 -10.32
C GLU A 111 -12.29 -1.21 -11.09
N LYS A 112 -11.23 -1.20 -11.90
CA LYS A 112 -10.78 -2.30 -12.76
C LYS A 112 -9.84 -3.28 -12.07
N LEU A 113 -9.40 -3.00 -10.85
CA LEU A 113 -8.60 -3.93 -10.07
C LEU A 113 -9.41 -5.18 -9.71
N SER A 114 -8.71 -6.31 -9.58
CA SER A 114 -9.29 -7.52 -9.01
C SER A 114 -9.66 -7.28 -7.53
N LYS A 115 -10.58 -8.09 -7.00
CA LYS A 115 -10.95 -8.02 -5.58
C LYS A 115 -9.75 -8.19 -4.65
N VAL A 116 -8.85 -9.12 -5.00
CA VAL A 116 -7.62 -9.39 -4.23
C VAL A 116 -6.70 -8.17 -4.17
N GLU A 117 -6.52 -7.46 -5.29
CA GLU A 117 -5.68 -6.25 -5.29
C GLU A 117 -6.33 -5.10 -4.53
N LYS A 118 -7.66 -4.92 -4.66
CA LYS A 118 -8.40 -3.94 -3.84
C LYS A 118 -8.28 -4.23 -2.35
N ASP A 119 -8.31 -5.49 -1.95
CA ASP A 119 -8.24 -5.88 -0.54
C ASP A 119 -6.88 -5.53 0.08
N LYS A 120 -5.77 -5.54 -0.70
CA LYS A 120 -4.47 -5.05 -0.20
C LYS A 120 -4.48 -3.55 0.14
N ASP A 121 -5.16 -2.72 -0.66
CA ASP A 121 -5.33 -1.30 -0.36
C ASP A 121 -6.19 -1.11 0.90
N ARG A 122 -7.26 -1.92 1.05
CA ARG A 122 -8.10 -1.91 2.25
C ARG A 122 -7.32 -2.31 3.50
N ASP A 123 -6.51 -3.35 3.41
CA ASP A 123 -5.70 -3.85 4.52
C ASP A 123 -4.65 -2.81 4.94
N THR A 124 -4.03 -2.14 3.96
CA THR A 124 -3.14 -0.99 4.20
C THR A 124 -3.84 0.11 5.00
N VAL A 125 -5.06 0.49 4.59
CA VAL A 125 -5.84 1.53 5.27
C VAL A 125 -6.22 1.10 6.67
N LYS A 126 -6.76 -0.11 6.84
CA LYS A 126 -7.17 -0.64 8.15
C LYS A 126 -6.02 -0.65 9.13
N LEU A 127 -4.86 -1.17 8.70
CA LEU A 127 -3.67 -1.19 9.53
C LEU A 127 -3.29 0.22 9.99
N LEU A 128 -3.20 1.17 9.07
CA LEU A 128 -2.80 2.53 9.42
C LEU A 128 -3.78 3.15 10.44
N LEU A 129 -5.07 2.81 10.37
CA LEU A 129 -6.08 3.28 11.32
C LEU A 129 -5.99 2.63 12.72
N GLU A 130 -5.26 1.54 12.89
CA GLU A 130 -4.93 0.99 14.21
C GLU A 130 -3.92 1.89 14.95
N PHE A 131 -3.10 2.64 14.22
CA PHE A 131 -2.13 3.60 14.75
C PHE A 131 -2.73 5.01 14.78
N LYS A 132 -3.60 5.28 15.75
CA LYS A 132 -4.19 6.61 15.98
C LYS A 132 -3.20 7.59 16.61
#